data_AF-A0A7Y2JQU8-F1
#
_entry.id   AF-A0A7Y2JQU8-F1
#
_cell.length_a   1.000
_cell.length_b   1.000
_cell.length_c   1.000
_cell.angle_alpha   90.00
_cell.angle_beta   90.00
_cell.angle_gamma   90.00
#
_symmetry.space_group_name_H-M   'P 1'
#
loop_
_entity.id
_entity.type
_entity.pdbx_description
1 polymer ?
#
loop_
_entity_poly.entity_id
_entity_poly.type
_entity_poly.pdbx_seq_one_letter_code
_entity_poly.pdbx_strand_id
1 'polypeptide(L)'
;MSSYMFHLREDAMHSTFRSRSALLTTLLAFVLAAVTPTIASAVPEPGANAKRGFRLFARSLGAMTINRIYCGLSSDGQICVDSTNSSTIGGGFWPKGTADQYVFNTGLQLAGIIGSDGGDWAGDTTGAFFFDPKGTTQHGLEVRPIYNFNNPADFAEVNADPNHPARVPAAPDPQADVFQSLLQGRVSASQGDIWFMSWDGDPAFAAGRPHPLGVVVETRGLGWNFPSGNEDLLYYVYTFYNVTSLTRGDYEAQGIRSSMVDILVEQAT
;
A
#
# COMPACT_ATOMS: atom_id res chain seq x y z
N MET A 1 -88.49 -30.96 -39.64
CA MET A 1 -88.39 -29.85 -40.62
C MET A 1 -89.15 -28.66 -40.06
N SER A 2 -88.67 -27.43 -40.32
CA SER A 2 -89.16 -26.13 -39.82
C SER A 2 -88.49 -25.66 -38.53
N SER A 3 -88.00 -24.44 -38.36
CA SER A 3 -87.56 -23.36 -39.27
C SER A 3 -86.77 -22.39 -38.36
N TYR A 4 -85.87 -21.62 -38.94
CA TYR A 4 -85.05 -20.62 -38.25
C TYR A 4 -85.89 -19.58 -37.51
N MET A 5 -85.45 -19.14 -36.32
CA MET A 5 -85.69 -17.77 -35.89
C MET A 5 -84.48 -17.21 -35.13
N PHE A 6 -83.87 -16.20 -35.76
CA PHE A 6 -82.84 -15.32 -35.23
C PHE A 6 -83.34 -14.58 -33.98
N HIS A 7 -82.47 -14.43 -32.98
CA HIS A 7 -82.47 -13.25 -32.12
C HIS A 7 -81.05 -12.66 -32.14
N LEU A 8 -80.95 -11.48 -32.75
CA LEU A 8 -79.80 -10.58 -32.67
C LEU A 8 -79.69 -10.04 -31.26
N ARG A 9 -78.55 -10.24 -30.61
CA ARG A 9 -78.15 -9.46 -29.45
C ARG A 9 -76.89 -8.69 -29.82
N GLU A 10 -77.07 -7.39 -30.05
CA GLU A 10 -75.98 -6.42 -30.03
C GLU A 10 -75.52 -6.28 -28.58
N ASP A 11 -74.31 -6.78 -28.27
CA ASP A 11 -73.59 -6.36 -27.07
C ASP A 11 -72.25 -5.75 -27.51
N ALA A 12 -72.05 -4.54 -27.02
CA ALA A 12 -71.02 -3.60 -27.43
C ALA A 12 -69.59 -4.12 -27.21
N MET A 13 -68.71 -3.77 -28.16
CA MET A 13 -67.27 -3.97 -28.08
C MET A 13 -66.68 -3.02 -27.01
N HIS A 14 -66.57 -3.47 -25.76
CA HIS A 14 -65.84 -2.74 -24.73
C HIS A 14 -64.32 -2.82 -25.01
N SER A 15 -63.75 -1.65 -25.31
CA SER A 15 -62.32 -1.40 -25.51
C SER A 15 -61.47 -1.97 -24.36
N THR A 16 -60.67 -3.00 -24.64
CA THR A 16 -59.68 -3.60 -23.72
C THR A 16 -58.35 -2.85 -23.69
N PHE A 17 -58.32 -1.58 -24.10
CA PHE A 17 -57.06 -0.83 -24.23
C PHE A 17 -56.63 -0.09 -22.94
N ARG A 18 -57.46 -0.11 -21.88
CA ARG A 18 -57.15 0.59 -20.61
C ARG A 18 -56.56 -0.27 -19.49
N SER A 19 -56.50 -1.60 -19.62
CA SER A 19 -56.01 -2.49 -18.54
C SER A 19 -54.51 -2.82 -18.61
N ARG A 20 -53.81 -2.50 -19.71
CA ARG A 20 -52.36 -2.77 -19.84
C ARG A 20 -51.47 -1.75 -19.14
N SER A 21 -51.95 -0.51 -18.92
CA SER A 21 -51.17 0.54 -18.27
C SER A 21 -51.14 0.46 -16.75
N ALA A 22 -52.09 -0.25 -16.12
CA ALA A 22 -52.15 -0.40 -14.66
C ALA A 22 -51.26 -1.54 -14.12
N LEU A 23 -51.01 -2.57 -14.95
CA LEU A 23 -50.14 -3.70 -14.61
C LEU A 23 -48.64 -3.36 -14.72
N LEU A 24 -48.27 -2.44 -15.61
CA LEU A 24 -46.89 -1.99 -15.77
C LEU A 24 -46.43 -1.03 -14.66
N THR A 25 -47.33 -0.20 -14.13
CA THR A 25 -47.02 0.72 -13.02
C THR A 25 -46.89 0.01 -11.67
N THR A 26 -47.63 -1.08 -11.46
CA THR A 26 -47.53 -1.90 -10.24
C THR A 26 -46.29 -2.80 -10.21
N LEU A 27 -45.83 -3.29 -11.36
CA LEU A 27 -44.56 -4.05 -11.43
C LEU A 27 -43.33 -3.15 -11.22
N LEU A 28 -43.35 -1.91 -11.72
CA LEU A 28 -42.23 -0.96 -11.53
C LEU A 28 -42.08 -0.53 -10.06
N ALA A 29 -43.20 -0.40 -9.33
CA ALA A 29 -43.19 -0.05 -7.91
C ALA A 29 -42.66 -1.19 -7.01
N PHE A 30 -42.85 -2.46 -7.39
CA PHE A 30 -42.31 -3.61 -6.67
C PHE A 30 -40.81 -3.84 -6.94
N VAL A 31 -40.32 -3.50 -8.13
CA VAL A 31 -38.88 -3.59 -8.44
C VAL A 31 -38.08 -2.49 -7.74
N LEU A 32 -38.66 -1.29 -7.51
CA LEU A 32 -38.00 -0.25 -6.72
C LEU A 32 -37.98 -0.52 -5.21
N ALA A 33 -38.89 -1.34 -4.68
CA ALA A 33 -38.92 -1.68 -3.24
C ALA A 33 -37.91 -2.77 -2.84
N ALA A 34 -37.34 -3.51 -3.81
CA ALA A 34 -36.35 -4.56 -3.56
C ALA A 34 -34.90 -4.04 -3.56
N VAL A 35 -34.67 -2.76 -3.90
CA VAL A 35 -33.38 -2.11 -3.72
C VAL A 35 -33.38 -1.44 -2.36
N THR A 36 -33.17 -2.21 -1.30
CA THR A 36 -32.82 -1.62 -0.01
C THR A 36 -31.53 -0.83 -0.22
N PRO A 37 -31.50 0.50 0.02
CA PRO A 37 -30.24 1.22 0.04
C PRO A 37 -29.38 0.57 1.12
N THR A 38 -28.31 -0.09 0.73
CA THR A 38 -27.20 -0.33 1.66
C THR A 38 -26.84 1.04 2.19
N ILE A 39 -26.98 1.23 3.50
CA ILE A 39 -26.61 2.46 4.17
C ILE A 39 -25.14 2.69 3.80
N ALA A 40 -24.89 3.65 2.90
CA ALA A 40 -23.55 4.13 2.65
C ALA A 40 -23.13 4.82 3.94
N SER A 41 -22.50 4.06 4.83
CA SER A 41 -21.89 4.61 6.02
C SER A 41 -20.77 5.52 5.54
N ALA A 42 -20.90 6.82 5.77
CA ALA A 42 -19.79 7.74 5.59
C ALA A 42 -18.71 7.33 6.60
N VAL A 43 -17.71 6.59 6.11
CA VAL A 43 -16.52 6.25 6.89
C VAL A 43 -15.71 7.54 7.06
N PRO A 44 -15.05 7.76 8.22
CA PRO A 44 -14.21 8.93 8.45
C PRO A 44 -13.25 9.19 7.29
N GLU A 45 -12.95 10.47 7.05
CA GLU A 45 -11.97 10.88 6.04
C GLU A 45 -10.63 10.14 6.29
N PRO A 46 -9.99 9.58 5.24
CA PRO A 46 -8.74 8.85 5.38
C PRO A 46 -7.70 9.65 6.18
N GLY A 47 -6.97 8.98 7.08
CA GLY A 47 -5.90 9.58 7.88
C GLY A 47 -4.77 10.25 7.07
N ALA A 48 -4.74 10.06 5.74
CA ALA A 48 -3.87 10.79 4.82
C ALA A 48 -3.98 12.32 4.95
N ASN A 49 -5.18 12.84 5.26
CA ASN A 49 -5.42 14.28 5.50
C ASN A 49 -5.40 14.66 6.99
N ALA A 50 -5.17 13.71 7.90
CA ALA A 50 -5.07 14.00 9.32
C ALA A 50 -3.82 14.85 9.58
N LYS A 51 -3.95 15.93 10.36
CA LYS A 51 -2.82 16.77 10.77
C LYS A 51 -1.83 15.93 11.58
N ARG A 52 -0.80 15.39 10.92
CA ARG A 52 0.30 14.68 11.58
C ARG A 52 1.07 15.69 12.43
N GLY A 53 1.23 15.41 13.72
CA GLY A 53 2.04 16.24 14.61
C GLY A 53 3.49 16.32 14.10
N PHE A 54 4.13 17.48 14.25
CA PHE A 54 5.55 17.64 13.90
C PHE A 54 6.39 16.64 14.71
N ARG A 55 6.98 15.65 14.04
CA ARG A 55 7.94 14.72 14.65
C ARG A 55 9.32 15.37 14.65
N LEU A 56 9.65 16.15 15.69
CA LEU A 56 10.90 16.93 15.78
C LEU A 56 12.19 16.10 15.73
N PHE A 57 12.11 14.79 15.92
CA PHE A 57 13.27 13.88 15.95
C PHE A 57 13.14 12.65 15.03
N ALA A 58 12.03 12.49 14.32
CA ALA A 58 11.91 11.41 13.34
C ALA A 58 12.45 11.89 12.00
N ARG A 59 13.41 11.15 11.42
CA ARG A 59 13.81 11.34 10.03
C ARG A 59 12.79 10.68 9.10
N SER A 60 11.57 11.22 9.15
CA SER A 60 10.47 10.72 8.32
C SER A 60 10.64 11.11 6.86
N LEU A 61 11.49 12.12 6.58
CA LEU A 61 11.88 12.53 5.24
C LEU A 61 13.40 12.43 5.08
N GLY A 62 13.82 12.05 3.89
CA GLY A 62 15.22 11.95 3.51
C GLY A 62 15.39 12.11 2.01
N ALA A 63 16.61 11.88 1.53
CA ALA A 63 16.86 11.81 0.11
C ALA A 63 17.96 10.80 -0.18
N MET A 64 17.80 10.10 -1.29
CA MET A 64 18.84 9.31 -1.92
C MET A 64 19.53 10.18 -2.97
N THR A 65 20.75 10.59 -2.64
CA THR A 65 21.57 11.47 -3.48
C THR A 65 22.81 10.71 -3.95
N ILE A 66 22.61 9.76 -4.85
CA ILE A 66 23.68 8.96 -5.46
C ILE A 66 23.59 9.09 -6.97
N ASN A 67 24.63 8.68 -7.70
CA ASN A 67 24.56 8.67 -9.15
C ASN A 67 24.29 10.09 -9.69
N ARG A 68 23.69 10.20 -10.87
CA ARG A 68 23.17 11.44 -11.44
C ARG A 68 21.72 11.68 -11.04
N ILE A 69 21.22 11.05 -9.98
CA ILE A 69 19.81 11.14 -9.56
C ILE A 69 19.72 11.78 -8.17
N TYR A 70 18.75 12.66 -8.00
CA TYR A 70 18.22 13.01 -6.69
C TYR A 70 16.84 12.40 -6.57
N CYS A 71 16.56 11.71 -5.48
CA CYS A 71 15.26 11.14 -5.19
C CYS A 71 14.91 11.39 -3.72
N GLY A 72 13.92 12.25 -3.46
CA GLY A 72 13.40 12.44 -2.10
C GLY A 72 12.70 11.18 -1.60
N LEU A 73 12.72 10.95 -0.29
CA LEU A 73 12.21 9.73 0.33
C LEU A 73 11.33 10.09 1.52
N SER A 74 10.33 9.26 1.77
CA SER A 74 9.56 9.28 2.99
C SER A 74 9.47 7.89 3.61
N SER A 75 9.62 7.81 4.93
CA SER A 75 9.61 6.55 5.68
C SER A 75 8.23 5.88 5.75
N ASP A 76 7.18 6.56 5.26
CA ASP A 76 5.86 5.97 5.07
C ASP A 76 5.72 5.17 3.75
N GLY A 77 6.80 5.01 2.98
CA GLY A 77 6.83 4.15 1.80
C GLY A 77 6.79 4.88 0.46
N GLN A 78 6.78 6.21 0.47
CA GLN A 78 6.80 7.03 -0.74
C GLN A 78 8.24 7.30 -1.23
N ILE A 79 8.43 7.17 -2.54
CA ILE A 79 9.73 7.24 -3.22
C ILE A 79 9.71 8.36 -4.25
N CYS A 80 10.82 9.10 -4.33
CA CYS A 80 11.04 10.27 -5.20
C CYS A 80 9.97 11.36 -5.06
N VAL A 81 9.47 11.54 -3.83
CA VAL A 81 8.55 12.60 -3.43
C VAL A 81 9.30 13.88 -3.06
N ASP A 82 8.61 15.01 -3.10
CA ASP A 82 9.21 16.30 -2.77
C ASP A 82 9.50 16.42 -1.26
N SER A 83 10.14 17.53 -0.86
CA SER A 83 10.45 17.79 0.55
C SER A 83 9.22 18.01 1.44
N THR A 84 8.02 18.10 0.85
CA THR A 84 6.76 18.19 1.58
C THR A 84 6.01 16.86 1.67
N ASN A 85 6.63 15.77 1.17
CA ASN A 85 6.06 14.43 1.09
C ASN A 85 4.80 14.35 0.21
N SER A 86 4.78 15.12 -0.87
CA SER A 86 3.68 15.14 -1.82
C SER A 86 3.78 13.97 -2.80
N SER A 87 2.71 13.18 -2.86
CA SER A 87 2.52 12.15 -3.89
C SER A 87 1.97 12.69 -5.21
N THR A 88 1.71 14.00 -5.31
CA THR A 88 1.19 14.65 -6.53
C THR A 88 2.20 15.58 -7.18
N ILE A 89 3.26 15.94 -6.46
CA ILE A 89 4.35 16.80 -6.92
C ILE A 89 5.62 15.96 -7.05
N GLY A 90 6.31 16.06 -8.19
CA GLY A 90 7.58 15.36 -8.41
C GLY A 90 8.67 15.89 -7.47
N GLY A 91 9.41 14.97 -6.84
CA GLY A 91 10.53 15.31 -5.97
C GLY A 91 11.87 14.70 -6.39
N GLY A 92 11.90 14.07 -7.57
CA GLY A 92 13.11 13.52 -8.14
C GLY A 92 13.67 14.38 -9.27
N PHE A 93 14.99 14.50 -9.34
CA PHE A 93 15.70 15.26 -10.38
C PHE A 93 16.72 14.39 -11.09
N TRP A 94 16.70 14.46 -12.42
CA TRP A 94 17.69 13.82 -13.27
C TRP A 94 17.92 14.68 -14.53
N PRO A 95 19.16 15.11 -14.81
CA PRO A 95 20.35 14.94 -13.98
C PRO A 95 20.28 15.71 -12.66
N LYS A 96 20.84 15.15 -11.59
CA LYS A 96 20.95 15.77 -10.27
C LYS A 96 21.65 17.11 -10.38
N GLY A 97 21.09 18.13 -9.71
CA GLY A 97 21.60 19.51 -9.73
C GLY A 97 21.00 20.37 -10.84
N THR A 98 20.13 19.81 -11.67
CA THR A 98 19.28 20.57 -12.61
C THR A 98 17.90 20.83 -11.99
N ALA A 99 17.08 21.63 -12.68
CA ALA A 99 15.66 21.81 -12.35
C ALA A 99 14.75 20.76 -13.04
N ASP A 100 15.34 19.77 -13.74
CA ASP A 100 14.61 18.82 -14.56
C ASP A 100 14.02 17.69 -13.70
N GLN A 101 12.69 17.71 -13.52
CA GLN A 101 11.94 16.71 -12.73
C GLN A 101 11.60 15.46 -13.56
N TYR A 102 12.62 14.77 -14.06
CA TYR A 102 12.44 13.55 -14.87
C TYR A 102 12.37 12.26 -14.05
N VAL A 103 12.46 12.35 -12.72
CA VAL A 103 12.26 11.22 -11.83
C VAL A 103 10.93 11.43 -11.11
N PHE A 104 9.94 10.68 -11.57
CA PHE A 104 8.59 10.75 -11.02
C PHE A 104 8.52 10.04 -9.67
N ASN A 105 7.60 10.52 -8.85
CA ASN A 105 7.27 9.87 -7.59
C ASN A 105 6.67 8.48 -7.83
N THR A 106 6.92 7.60 -6.88
CA THR A 106 6.54 6.19 -6.97
C THR A 106 6.41 5.60 -5.56
N GLY A 107 5.99 4.35 -5.51
CA GLY A 107 5.90 3.55 -4.29
C GLY A 107 5.01 2.34 -4.53
N LEU A 108 4.57 1.73 -3.44
CA LEU A 108 3.88 0.44 -3.52
C LEU A 108 2.36 0.56 -3.38
N GLN A 109 1.67 -0.15 -4.26
CA GLN A 109 0.26 -0.49 -4.14
C GLN A 109 0.15 -2.01 -4.19
N LEU A 110 -0.22 -2.61 -3.07
CA LEU A 110 -0.29 -4.05 -2.89
C LEU A 110 -1.75 -4.46 -2.78
N ALA A 111 -2.15 -5.51 -3.49
CA ALA A 111 -3.42 -6.17 -3.30
C ALA A 111 -3.16 -7.59 -2.77
N GLY A 112 -4.00 -8.04 -1.84
CA GLY A 112 -3.84 -9.34 -1.21
C GLY A 112 -5.18 -9.93 -0.79
N ILE A 113 -5.16 -11.24 -0.58
CA ILE A 113 -6.24 -11.99 0.06
C ILE A 113 -5.72 -12.38 1.43
N ILE A 114 -6.50 -12.09 2.47
CA ILE A 114 -6.14 -12.44 3.84
C ILE A 114 -6.15 -13.95 3.99
N GLY A 115 -5.06 -14.49 4.54
CA GLY A 115 -4.89 -15.92 4.78
C GLY A 115 -5.87 -16.45 5.82
N SER A 116 -5.89 -17.78 5.98
CA SER A 116 -6.71 -18.45 7.01
C SER A 116 -6.35 -18.04 8.44
N ASP A 117 -5.17 -17.47 8.63
CA ASP A 117 -4.63 -16.94 9.88
C ASP A 117 -5.09 -15.51 10.19
N GLY A 118 -5.81 -14.84 9.29
CA GLY A 118 -6.28 -13.45 9.48
C GLY A 118 -7.55 -13.28 10.31
N GLY A 119 -7.94 -14.29 11.09
CA GLY A 119 -9.09 -14.22 11.99
C GLY A 119 -10.42 -13.97 11.26
N ASP A 120 -11.19 -12.99 11.73
CA ASP A 120 -12.51 -12.65 11.19
C ASP A 120 -12.46 -12.13 9.73
N TRP A 121 -11.28 -11.72 9.27
CA TRP A 121 -11.05 -11.22 7.92
C TRP A 121 -10.51 -12.29 6.97
N ALA A 122 -10.36 -13.54 7.42
CA ALA A 122 -9.84 -14.63 6.59
C ALA A 122 -10.65 -14.78 5.28
N GLY A 123 -9.95 -14.71 4.15
CA GLY A 123 -10.55 -14.77 2.80
C GLY A 123 -10.98 -13.41 2.24
N ASP A 124 -10.94 -12.33 3.01
CA ASP A 124 -11.24 -10.98 2.50
C ASP A 124 -10.15 -10.51 1.53
N THR A 125 -10.56 -9.74 0.52
CA THR A 125 -9.65 -9.07 -0.40
C THR A 125 -9.47 -7.62 0.03
N THR A 126 -8.23 -7.21 0.29
CA THR A 126 -7.88 -5.84 0.68
C THR A 126 -6.56 -5.42 0.00
N GLY A 127 -6.12 -4.19 0.22
CA GLY A 127 -4.85 -3.72 -0.33
C GLY A 127 -4.20 -2.57 0.43
N ALA A 128 -2.88 -2.50 0.39
CA ALA A 128 -2.08 -1.46 1.03
C ALA A 128 -1.58 -0.45 -0.01
N PHE A 129 -1.81 0.84 0.25
CA PHE A 129 -1.37 1.93 -0.62
C PHE A 129 -0.30 2.73 0.13
N PHE A 130 0.96 2.33 0.01
CA PHE A 130 2.09 3.11 0.54
C PHE A 130 2.34 4.36 -0.29
N PHE A 131 1.91 4.34 -1.56
CA PHE A 131 1.89 5.48 -2.45
C PHE A 131 0.55 5.58 -3.18
N ASP A 132 -0.02 6.78 -3.21
CA ASP A 132 -1.23 7.10 -3.95
C ASP A 132 -0.99 8.38 -4.77
N PRO A 133 -0.93 8.31 -6.12
CA PRO A 133 -0.73 9.48 -6.96
C PRO A 133 -1.91 10.46 -6.94
N LYS A 134 -3.06 10.08 -6.37
CA LYS A 134 -4.19 10.99 -6.12
C LYS A 134 -3.98 11.82 -4.83
N GLY A 135 -3.13 11.35 -3.91
CA GLY A 135 -2.81 12.03 -2.67
C GLY A 135 -3.90 11.98 -1.60
N THR A 136 -4.76 10.96 -1.63
CA THR A 136 -5.93 10.88 -0.73
C THR A 136 -6.03 9.57 0.04
N THR A 137 -5.33 8.52 -0.38
CA THR A 137 -5.47 7.17 0.20
C THR A 137 -4.12 6.57 0.57
N GLN A 138 -3.16 7.36 1.05
CA GLN A 138 -1.93 6.78 1.61
C GLN A 138 -2.21 6.10 2.94
N HIS A 139 -1.83 4.83 3.04
CA HIS A 139 -2.03 3.99 4.22
C HIS A 139 -0.75 3.80 5.05
N GLY A 140 0.40 4.11 4.45
CA GLY A 140 1.70 3.86 5.05
C GLY A 140 1.96 4.65 6.33
N LEU A 141 2.53 3.96 7.31
CA LEU A 141 3.10 4.54 8.53
C LEU A 141 4.56 4.14 8.68
N GLU A 142 5.37 5.03 9.23
CA GLU A 142 6.76 4.74 9.59
C GLU A 142 6.83 3.71 10.73
N VAL A 143 7.57 2.63 10.50
CA VAL A 143 7.98 1.67 11.54
C VAL A 143 9.39 1.99 12.02
N ARG A 144 10.30 2.23 11.07
CA ARG A 144 11.68 2.64 11.33
C ARG A 144 12.04 3.80 10.38
N PRO A 145 12.81 4.78 10.88
CA PRO A 145 13.16 5.96 10.10
C PRO A 145 14.10 5.60 8.94
N ILE A 146 14.36 6.59 8.07
CA ILE A 146 15.34 6.44 7.00
C ILE A 146 16.76 6.46 7.58
N TYR A 147 17.44 5.33 7.44
CA TYR A 147 18.88 5.20 7.58
C TYR A 147 19.53 5.43 6.22
N ASN A 148 20.39 6.43 6.11
CA ASN A 148 21.16 6.70 4.90
C ASN A 148 22.64 6.42 5.17
N PHE A 149 23.22 5.43 4.49
CA PHE A 149 24.58 4.98 4.78
C PHE A 149 25.68 5.92 4.26
N ASN A 150 25.32 6.99 3.54
CA ASN A 150 26.23 8.11 3.27
C ASN A 150 26.25 9.12 4.42
N ASN A 151 25.30 9.05 5.37
CA ASN A 151 25.36 9.81 6.60
C ASN A 151 26.28 9.09 7.60
N PRO A 152 27.37 9.73 8.06
CA PRO A 152 28.29 9.10 9.01
C PRO A 152 27.65 8.69 10.34
N ALA A 153 26.61 9.40 10.80
CA ALA A 153 25.92 9.07 12.05
C ALA A 153 25.14 7.77 11.93
N ASP A 154 24.34 7.63 10.87
CA ASP A 154 23.55 6.42 10.59
C ASP A 154 24.48 5.23 10.34
N PHE A 155 25.55 5.44 9.57
CA PHE A 155 26.57 4.41 9.36
C PHE A 155 27.19 3.96 10.67
N ALA A 156 27.57 4.89 11.56
CA ALA A 156 28.18 4.56 12.84
C ALA A 156 27.22 3.82 13.78
N GLU A 157 25.95 4.24 13.83
CA GLU A 157 24.89 3.58 14.60
C GLU A 157 24.71 2.12 14.17
N VAL A 158 24.51 1.89 12.87
CA VAL A 158 24.33 0.53 12.33
C VAL A 158 25.63 -0.29 12.43
N ASN A 159 26.79 0.36 12.33
CA ASN A 159 28.06 -0.35 12.49
C ASN A 159 28.31 -0.79 13.94
N ALA A 160 27.83 -0.04 14.93
CA ALA A 160 28.02 -0.32 16.35
C ALA A 160 27.29 -1.59 16.81
N ASP A 161 26.18 -1.95 16.15
CA ASP A 161 25.42 -3.16 16.44
C ASP A 161 25.49 -4.17 15.27
N PRO A 162 26.18 -5.31 15.45
CA PRO A 162 26.22 -6.39 14.46
C PRO A 162 24.85 -7.00 14.13
N ASN A 163 23.87 -6.87 15.02
CA ASN A 163 22.52 -7.38 14.84
C ASN A 163 21.53 -6.32 14.32
N HIS A 164 21.99 -5.09 14.04
CA HIS A 164 21.09 -4.01 13.64
C HIS A 164 20.22 -4.40 12.41
N PRO A 165 18.89 -4.17 12.43
CA PRO A 165 17.98 -4.62 11.37
C PRO A 165 18.29 -4.04 9.99
N ALA A 166 18.89 -2.84 9.97
CA ALA A 166 19.30 -2.14 8.75
C ALA A 166 20.63 -2.65 8.13
N ARG A 167 21.29 -3.67 8.71
CA ARG A 167 22.42 -4.31 8.01
C ARG A 167 21.95 -5.07 6.79
N VAL A 168 22.84 -5.26 5.83
CA VAL A 168 22.56 -6.09 4.65
C VAL A 168 22.21 -7.51 5.16
N PRO A 169 21.06 -8.08 4.77
CA PRO A 169 20.65 -9.41 5.20
C PRO A 169 21.73 -10.45 4.95
N ALA A 170 21.86 -11.40 5.87
CA ALA A 170 22.80 -12.50 5.81
C ALA A 170 22.11 -13.81 6.17
N ALA A 171 22.65 -14.92 5.68
CA ALA A 171 22.14 -16.25 6.04
C ALA A 171 22.03 -16.40 7.58
N PRO A 172 20.95 -17.00 8.09
CA PRO A 172 19.94 -17.78 7.37
C PRO A 172 18.74 -16.98 6.81
N ASP A 173 18.77 -15.63 6.84
CA ASP A 173 17.67 -14.81 6.32
C ASP A 173 17.42 -15.09 4.82
N PRO A 174 16.20 -15.47 4.39
CA PRO A 174 15.89 -15.71 2.97
C PRO A 174 16.17 -14.50 2.07
N GLN A 175 16.09 -13.28 2.60
CA GLN A 175 16.40 -12.05 1.86
C GLN A 175 17.90 -11.97 1.49
N ALA A 176 18.76 -12.72 2.16
CA ALA A 176 20.20 -12.74 1.88
C ALA A 176 20.52 -13.21 0.46
N ASP A 177 19.67 -14.05 -0.14
CA ASP A 177 19.85 -14.60 -1.50
C ASP A 177 19.80 -13.52 -2.60
N VAL A 178 19.21 -12.35 -2.31
CA VAL A 178 19.21 -11.20 -3.22
C VAL A 178 20.60 -10.54 -3.29
N PHE A 179 21.42 -10.72 -2.25
CA PHE A 179 22.71 -10.06 -2.11
C PHE A 179 23.86 -11.03 -2.38
N GLN A 180 24.92 -10.53 -3.03
CA GLN A 180 26.17 -11.27 -3.13
C GLN A 180 26.72 -11.59 -1.73
N SER A 181 27.26 -12.80 -1.54
CA SER A 181 27.76 -13.27 -0.25
C SER A 181 28.79 -12.34 0.40
N LEU A 182 29.59 -11.62 -0.39
CA LEU A 182 30.55 -10.64 0.12
C LEU A 182 29.89 -9.43 0.80
N LEU A 183 28.65 -9.08 0.43
CA LEU A 183 27.89 -7.94 0.93
C LEU A 183 27.04 -8.31 2.15
N GLN A 184 26.67 -9.57 2.30
CA GLN A 184 25.84 -10.05 3.41
C GLN A 184 26.47 -9.69 4.76
N GLY A 185 25.65 -9.17 5.67
CA GLY A 185 26.05 -8.74 7.02
C GLY A 185 26.82 -7.42 7.08
N ARG A 186 27.15 -6.80 5.93
CA ARG A 186 27.77 -5.46 5.92
C ARG A 186 26.77 -4.40 6.33
N VAL A 187 27.30 -3.24 6.71
CA VAL A 187 26.47 -2.05 7.01
C VAL A 187 25.78 -1.55 5.74
N SER A 188 26.47 -1.62 4.59
CA SER A 188 25.96 -1.15 3.30
C SER A 188 26.33 -2.12 2.17
N ALA A 189 25.41 -2.28 1.22
CA ALA A 189 25.54 -3.05 -0.01
C ALA A 189 25.93 -2.19 -1.23
N SER A 190 25.80 -0.86 -1.17
CA SER A 190 26.08 0.02 -2.31
C SER A 190 26.59 1.42 -1.91
N GLN A 191 27.02 2.23 -2.87
CA GLN A 191 27.44 3.61 -2.59
C GLN A 191 26.27 4.52 -2.22
N GLY A 192 25.08 4.22 -2.73
CA GLY A 192 23.83 4.86 -2.34
C GLY A 192 22.93 3.85 -1.66
N ASP A 193 23.29 3.41 -0.47
CA ASP A 193 22.44 2.51 0.29
C ASP A 193 21.60 3.32 1.28
N ILE A 194 20.29 3.06 1.29
CA ILE A 194 19.34 3.57 2.27
C ILE A 194 18.44 2.43 2.72
N TRP A 195 17.94 2.50 3.94
CA TRP A 195 17.04 1.51 4.51
C TRP A 195 15.98 2.15 5.39
N PHE A 196 14.75 1.67 5.30
CA PHE A 196 13.65 2.05 6.19
C PHE A 196 12.52 1.01 6.16
N MET A 197 11.54 1.17 7.05
CA MET A 197 10.39 0.27 7.13
C MET A 197 9.08 1.04 7.26
N SER A 198 8.08 0.62 6.49
CA SER A 198 6.72 1.16 6.52
C SER A 198 5.68 0.09 6.82
N TRP A 199 4.51 0.47 7.35
CA TRP A 199 3.45 -0.42 7.83
C TRP A 199 2.08 -0.05 7.28
N ASP A 200 1.29 -1.07 6.90
CA ASP A 200 -0.16 -0.97 6.68
C ASP A 200 -0.89 -1.86 7.69
N GLY A 201 -1.20 -1.31 8.87
CA GLY A 201 -2.02 -2.00 9.85
C GLY A 201 -2.75 -1.13 10.86
N ASP A 202 -2.68 0.20 10.72
CA ASP A 202 -3.50 1.10 11.52
C ASP A 202 -4.88 1.28 10.86
N PRO A 203 -5.98 0.86 11.51
CA PRO A 203 -7.32 1.03 10.97
C PRO A 203 -7.71 2.50 10.72
N ALA A 204 -7.05 3.47 11.37
CA ALA A 204 -7.26 4.89 11.10
C ALA A 204 -6.83 5.31 9.67
N PHE A 205 -5.99 4.49 9.03
CA PHE A 205 -5.50 4.67 7.66
C PHE A 205 -6.12 3.68 6.68
N ALA A 206 -7.23 3.02 7.03
CA ALA A 206 -7.92 2.08 6.15
C ALA A 206 -8.51 2.74 4.89
N ALA A 207 -8.79 4.05 4.93
CA ALA A 207 -9.28 4.86 3.81
C ALA A 207 -10.50 4.28 3.07
N GLY A 208 -11.46 3.72 3.81
CA GLY A 208 -12.65 3.08 3.26
C GLY A 208 -12.54 1.56 3.05
N ARG A 209 -11.38 0.96 3.34
CA ARG A 209 -11.25 -0.50 3.46
C ARG A 209 -11.86 -0.98 4.79
N PRO A 210 -12.41 -2.21 4.85
CA PRO A 210 -12.92 -2.77 6.10
C PRO A 210 -11.83 -2.98 7.16
N HIS A 211 -10.62 -3.35 6.72
CA HIS A 211 -9.45 -3.55 7.55
C HIS A 211 -8.16 -3.32 6.75
N PRO A 212 -7.03 -3.04 7.43
CA PRO A 212 -5.70 -3.01 6.83
C PRO A 212 -5.27 -4.35 6.22
N LEU A 213 -4.24 -4.37 5.36
CA LEU A 213 -3.67 -5.59 4.80
C LEU A 213 -2.80 -6.35 5.82
N GLY A 214 -2.23 -5.64 6.80
CA GLY A 214 -1.39 -6.25 7.84
C GLY A 214 0.01 -6.59 7.34
N VAL A 215 0.63 -5.70 6.55
CA VAL A 215 1.96 -5.92 5.97
C VAL A 215 2.97 -4.83 6.38
N VAL A 216 4.12 -5.26 6.90
CA VAL A 216 5.31 -4.42 7.05
C VAL A 216 6.13 -4.56 5.78
N VAL A 217 6.57 -3.44 5.24
CA VAL A 217 7.45 -3.37 4.08
C VAL A 217 8.80 -2.85 4.51
N GLU A 218 9.81 -3.69 4.42
CA GLU A 218 11.20 -3.24 4.45
C GLU A 218 11.60 -2.76 3.06
N THR A 219 12.11 -1.54 2.99
CA THR A 219 12.60 -0.94 1.75
C THR A 219 14.08 -0.67 1.86
N ARG A 220 14.87 -1.22 0.93
CA ARG A 220 16.28 -0.85 0.73
C ARG A 220 16.47 -0.24 -0.64
N GLY A 221 16.94 1.00 -0.69
CA GLY A 221 17.36 1.67 -1.93
C GLY A 221 18.85 1.45 -2.14
N LEU A 222 19.26 1.16 -3.37
CA LEU A 222 20.64 0.89 -3.76
C LEU A 222 21.04 1.69 -5.00
N GLY A 223 22.29 2.13 -5.05
CA GLY A 223 22.85 2.87 -6.18
C GLY A 223 24.37 2.74 -6.28
N TRP A 224 24.84 2.65 -7.52
CA TRP A 224 26.26 2.55 -7.85
C TRP A 224 26.60 3.51 -8.99
N ASN A 225 27.70 4.25 -8.83
CA ASN A 225 28.23 5.11 -9.88
C ASN A 225 28.98 4.31 -10.96
N PHE A 226 29.18 3.01 -10.75
CA PHE A 226 29.94 2.13 -11.64
C PHE A 226 29.28 0.74 -11.68
N PRO A 227 29.47 -0.05 -12.75
CA PRO A 227 30.14 0.32 -14.01
C PRO A 227 29.38 1.42 -14.77
N SER A 228 30.00 1.95 -15.82
CA SER A 228 29.34 2.96 -16.65
C SER A 228 28.02 2.43 -17.23
N GLY A 229 26.99 3.26 -17.20
CA GLY A 229 25.59 2.91 -17.46
C GLY A 229 24.74 2.85 -16.19
N ASN A 230 25.33 2.63 -15.01
CA ASN A 230 24.59 2.61 -13.75
C ASN A 230 24.36 4.00 -13.15
N GLU A 231 25.02 5.05 -13.65
CA GLU A 231 24.92 6.41 -13.12
C GLU A 231 23.53 7.05 -13.28
N ASP A 232 22.63 6.40 -14.02
CA ASP A 232 21.27 6.87 -14.28
C ASP A 232 20.20 5.88 -13.78
N LEU A 233 20.59 4.95 -12.87
CA LEU A 233 19.70 3.94 -12.30
C LEU A 233 19.68 4.01 -10.77
N LEU A 234 18.51 3.76 -10.18
CA LEU A 234 18.32 3.42 -8.77
C LEU A 234 17.64 2.05 -8.70
N TYR A 235 17.99 1.28 -7.68
CA TYR A 235 17.41 -0.03 -7.43
C TYR A 235 16.71 -0.01 -6.08
N TYR A 236 15.55 -0.67 -5.99
CA TYR A 236 14.85 -0.84 -4.73
C TYR A 236 14.57 -2.32 -4.51
N VAL A 237 14.88 -2.79 -3.30
CA VAL A 237 14.51 -4.11 -2.81
C VAL A 237 13.42 -3.92 -1.77
N TYR A 238 12.29 -4.59 -2.01
CA TYR A 238 11.16 -4.62 -1.09
C TYR A 238 11.03 -6.01 -0.51
N THR A 239 10.94 -6.10 0.82
CA THR A 239 10.61 -7.36 1.52
C THR A 239 9.31 -7.16 2.28
N PHE A 240 8.36 -8.04 2.04
CA PHE A 240 7.03 -8.00 2.62
C PHE A 240 6.97 -8.97 3.79
N TYR A 241 6.59 -8.47 4.96
CA TYR A 241 6.38 -9.28 6.15
C TYR A 241 4.90 -9.21 6.53
N ASN A 242 4.24 -10.35 6.48
CA ASN A 242 2.90 -10.48 7.06
C ASN A 242 3.04 -10.38 8.57
N VAL A 243 2.30 -9.48 9.19
CA VAL A 243 2.26 -9.34 10.65
C VAL A 243 0.99 -10.00 11.13
N THR A 244 1.10 -11.28 11.49
CA THR A 244 -0.05 -12.14 11.81
C THR A 244 0.06 -12.81 13.18
N SER A 245 1.18 -12.63 13.89
CA SER A 245 1.42 -13.29 15.17
C SER A 245 2.14 -12.41 16.19
N LEU A 246 1.78 -12.59 17.45
CA LEU A 246 2.49 -12.09 18.63
C LEU A 246 3.63 -13.04 19.08
N THR A 247 3.72 -14.22 18.47
CA THR A 247 4.68 -15.26 18.84
C THR A 247 5.93 -15.15 17.96
N ARG A 248 7.07 -14.85 18.58
CA ARG A 248 8.38 -14.75 17.91
C ARG A 248 8.71 -15.95 17.01
N GLY A 249 8.42 -17.15 17.52
CA GLY A 249 8.73 -18.41 16.86
C GLY A 249 8.09 -18.55 15.47
N ASP A 250 6.96 -17.90 15.22
CA ASP A 250 6.27 -17.97 13.92
C ASP A 250 7.04 -17.22 12.83
N TYR A 251 7.74 -16.14 13.20
CA TYR A 251 8.64 -15.42 12.30
C TYR A 251 10.01 -16.10 12.18
N GLU A 252 10.56 -16.58 13.30
CA GLU A 252 11.85 -17.28 13.33
C GLU A 252 11.80 -18.59 12.51
N ALA A 253 10.67 -19.31 12.53
CA ALA A 253 10.46 -20.51 11.72
C ALA A 253 10.52 -20.25 10.21
N GLN A 254 10.30 -19.00 9.78
CA GLN A 254 10.43 -18.57 8.38
C GLN A 254 11.87 -18.14 8.04
N GLY A 255 12.81 -18.25 8.98
CA GLY A 255 14.20 -17.83 8.81
C GLY A 255 14.40 -16.31 8.92
N ILE A 256 13.38 -15.54 9.31
CA ILE A 256 13.49 -14.08 9.47
C ILE A 256 14.54 -13.77 10.55
N ARG A 257 15.46 -12.84 10.25
CA ARG A 257 16.52 -12.44 11.20
C ARG A 257 15.93 -11.89 12.50
N SER A 258 16.55 -12.22 13.63
CA SER A 258 16.02 -11.91 14.97
C SER A 258 15.74 -10.42 15.20
N SER A 259 16.55 -9.53 14.63
CA SER A 259 16.34 -8.08 14.75
C SER A 259 15.14 -7.55 14.00
N MET A 260 14.60 -8.29 13.02
CA MET A 260 13.32 -7.99 12.39
C MET A 260 12.17 -8.59 13.18
N VAL A 261 12.33 -9.80 13.74
CA VAL A 261 11.31 -10.47 14.54
C VAL A 261 10.81 -9.57 15.68
N ASP A 262 11.72 -8.88 16.37
CA ASP A 262 11.35 -7.93 17.44
C ASP A 262 10.41 -6.84 16.95
N ILE A 263 10.69 -6.29 15.76
CA ILE A 263 9.91 -5.24 15.13
C ILE A 263 8.55 -5.76 14.69
N LEU A 264 8.50 -6.96 14.10
CA LEU A 264 7.25 -7.55 13.62
C LEU A 264 6.31 -7.90 14.77
N VAL A 265 6.84 -8.43 15.88
CA VAL A 265 6.05 -8.68 17.09
C VAL A 265 5.54 -7.37 17.71
N GLU A 266 6.34 -6.30 17.70
CA GLU A 266 5.90 -4.96 18.13
C GLU A 266 4.75 -4.44 17.26
N GLN A 267 4.76 -4.68 15.94
CA GLN A 267 3.66 -4.23 15.07
C GLN A 267 2.39 -5.09 15.18
N ALA A 268 2.50 -6.31 15.73
CA ALA A 268 1.36 -7.20 15.91
C ALA A 268 0.49 -6.85 17.14
N THR A 269 0.94 -5.94 18.02
CA THR A 269 0.21 -5.50 19.23
C THR A 269 -0.71 -4.33 18.95
#